data_AF-A0A0D1IW83-F1
#
_entry.id   AF-A0A0D1IW83-F1
#
_cell.length_a   1.000
_cell.length_b   1.000
_cell.length_c   1.000
_cell.angle_alpha   90.00
_cell.angle_beta   90.00
_cell.angle_gamma   90.00
#
_symmetry.space_group_name_H-M   'P 1'
#
loop_
_entity.id
_entity.type
_entity.pdbx_description
1 polymer ?
#
loop_
_entity_poly.entity_id
_entity_poly.type
_entity_poly.pdbx_seq_one_letter_code
_entity_poly.pdbx_strand_id
1 'polypeptide(L)'
;MGCQKPSKILADHFELFRKKAGGAQLSAMVTTELWPQAPDGVQDFLGMQHRDALALVSEAPRLDGGHQHRLAAYDPSLAQRIANLDKGADVSAWAAANLTAAVINAAHAEPDVSGDRLVTDDELAVLQSVHRGTADAVGWGLYDSLVRKRHNGVLEWPEVHAPQDFDGSALNVTMAQSYRKYFRMSQIVELVRCWKYTPPPLADLAYCGIHAGFGSTVVAKVGELEQQLRGQAS
;
A
#
# COMPACT_ATOMS: atom_id res chain seq x y z
N MET A 1 -9.94 -16.86 -7.66
CA MET A 1 -10.92 -16.40 -8.66
C MET A 1 -10.76 -14.89 -8.82
N GLY A 2 -9.99 -14.44 -9.82
CA GLY A 2 -9.99 -13.04 -10.25
C GLY A 2 -11.05 -12.85 -11.33
N CYS A 3 -11.84 -11.78 -11.27
CA CYS A 3 -12.82 -11.51 -12.34
C CYS A 3 -12.10 -11.07 -13.61
N GLN A 4 -12.48 -11.64 -14.76
CA GLN A 4 -11.89 -11.32 -16.06
C GLN A 4 -12.29 -9.93 -16.60
N LYS A 5 -13.32 -9.27 -16.01
CA LYS A 5 -13.85 -7.97 -16.48
C LYS A 5 -14.17 -7.03 -15.32
N PRO A 6 -13.15 -6.50 -14.60
CA PRO A 6 -13.35 -5.57 -13.49
C PRO A 6 -14.09 -4.29 -13.91
N SER A 7 -13.91 -3.81 -15.15
CA SER A 7 -14.63 -2.63 -15.67
C SER A 7 -16.15 -2.80 -15.63
N LYS A 8 -16.64 -3.99 -16.01
CA LYS A 8 -18.06 -4.32 -15.99
C LYS A 8 -18.64 -4.32 -14.58
N ILE A 9 -17.92 -4.88 -13.61
CA ILE A 9 -18.35 -4.86 -12.20
C ILE A 9 -18.48 -3.43 -11.69
N LEU A 10 -17.51 -2.57 -12.01
CA LEU A 10 -17.55 -1.16 -11.59
C LEU A 10 -18.71 -0.41 -12.23
N ALA A 11 -18.99 -0.65 -13.52
CA ALA A 11 -20.16 -0.09 -14.20
C ALA A 11 -21.47 -0.57 -13.54
N ASP A 12 -21.62 -1.89 -13.34
CA ASP A 12 -22.81 -2.47 -12.69
C ASP A 12 -22.99 -1.97 -11.25
N HIS A 13 -21.90 -1.78 -10.50
CA HIS A 13 -21.95 -1.18 -9.17
C HIS A 13 -22.40 0.29 -9.23
N PHE A 14 -21.89 1.06 -10.18
CA PHE A 14 -22.31 2.44 -10.40
C PHE A 14 -23.81 2.53 -10.73
N GLU A 15 -24.35 1.60 -11.52
CA GLU A 15 -25.80 1.50 -11.79
C GLU A 15 -26.63 1.40 -10.51
N LEU A 16 -26.16 0.62 -9.54
CA LEU A 16 -26.82 0.47 -8.26
C LEU A 16 -26.65 1.71 -7.38
N PHE A 17 -25.48 2.36 -7.45
CA PHE A 17 -25.19 3.59 -6.71
C PHE A 17 -26.05 4.77 -7.17
N ARG A 18 -26.18 5.01 -8.49
CA ARG A 18 -26.97 6.14 -9.02
C ARG A 18 -28.46 6.08 -8.67
N LYS A 19 -28.99 4.89 -8.36
CA LYS A 19 -30.35 4.74 -7.84
C LYS A 19 -30.53 5.32 -6.44
N LYS A 20 -29.44 5.48 -5.68
CA LYS A 20 -29.42 5.99 -4.30
C LYS A 20 -28.87 7.42 -4.20
N ALA A 21 -28.04 7.85 -5.15
CA ALA A 21 -27.42 9.16 -5.17
C ALA A 21 -27.85 9.94 -6.43
N GLY A 22 -28.77 10.89 -6.27
CA GLY A 22 -29.23 11.76 -7.37
C GLY A 22 -28.10 12.64 -7.91
N GLY A 23 -28.04 12.78 -9.23
CA GLY A 23 -27.05 13.62 -9.92
C GLY A 23 -25.67 12.98 -10.12
N ALA A 24 -25.45 11.75 -9.66
CA ALA A 24 -24.21 11.03 -9.93
C ALA A 24 -24.15 10.58 -11.40
N GLN A 25 -23.04 10.88 -12.09
CA GLN A 25 -22.77 10.44 -13.46
C GLN A 25 -21.38 9.79 -13.52
N LEU A 26 -21.27 8.69 -14.27
CA LEU A 26 -19.99 8.06 -14.60
C LEU A 26 -19.44 8.74 -15.85
N SER A 27 -18.48 9.65 -15.66
CA SER A 27 -17.89 10.44 -16.75
C SER A 27 -16.81 9.68 -17.50
N ALA A 28 -15.89 9.05 -16.78
CA ALA A 28 -14.74 8.36 -17.35
C ALA A 28 -14.42 7.05 -16.61
N MET A 29 -13.86 6.09 -17.35
CA MET A 29 -13.32 4.85 -16.79
C MET A 29 -12.01 4.49 -17.50
N VAL A 30 -11.00 4.17 -16.70
CA VAL A 30 -9.72 3.66 -17.17
C VAL A 30 -9.54 2.27 -16.60
N THR A 31 -9.09 1.32 -17.41
CA THR A 31 -8.89 -0.07 -16.98
C THR A 31 -7.59 -0.64 -17.53
N THR A 32 -6.96 -1.48 -16.72
CA THR A 32 -5.79 -2.29 -17.10
C THR A 32 -6.17 -3.74 -17.43
N GLU A 33 -7.45 -4.01 -17.60
CA GLU A 33 -7.94 -5.35 -17.95
C GLU A 33 -7.44 -5.82 -19.32
N LEU A 34 -7.27 -7.13 -19.46
CA LEU A 34 -6.89 -7.75 -20.72
C LEU A 34 -8.08 -7.72 -21.68
N TRP A 35 -7.88 -7.17 -22.89
CA TRP A 35 -8.93 -6.99 -23.90
C TRP A 35 -10.12 -6.13 -23.40
N PRO A 36 -9.86 -4.87 -23.07
CA PRO A 36 -10.84 -4.00 -22.44
C PRO A 36 -12.02 -3.71 -23.37
N GLN A 37 -13.23 -3.81 -22.83
CA GLN A 37 -14.48 -3.50 -23.53
C GLN A 37 -15.22 -2.42 -22.78
N ALA A 38 -15.52 -1.32 -23.46
CA ALA A 38 -16.24 -0.20 -22.86
C ALA A 38 -17.61 -0.66 -22.33
N PRO A 39 -17.91 -0.48 -21.03
CA PRO A 39 -19.24 -0.73 -20.50
C PRO A 39 -20.26 0.30 -21.01
N ASP A 40 -21.52 -0.12 -21.12
CA ASP A 40 -22.60 0.76 -21.55
C ASP A 40 -22.75 1.97 -20.61
N GLY A 41 -22.87 3.17 -21.19
CA GLY A 41 -23.09 4.41 -20.45
C GLY A 41 -21.83 5.12 -19.94
N VAL A 42 -20.63 4.57 -20.18
CA VAL A 42 -19.35 5.26 -19.96
C VAL A 42 -19.03 6.12 -21.18
N GLN A 43 -18.88 7.43 -21.00
CA GLN A 43 -18.55 8.34 -22.12
C GLN A 43 -17.07 8.25 -22.51
N ASP A 44 -16.17 8.39 -21.53
CA ASP A 44 -14.73 8.31 -21.76
C ASP A 44 -14.19 6.97 -21.25
N PHE A 45 -13.81 6.07 -22.16
CA PHE A 45 -13.25 4.76 -21.80
C PHE A 45 -11.86 4.57 -22.37
N LEU A 46 -10.89 4.26 -21.50
CA LEU A 46 -9.53 3.94 -21.91
C LEU A 46 -9.09 2.59 -21.34
N GLY A 47 -8.80 1.68 -22.25
CA GLY A 47 -8.03 0.49 -21.96
C GLY A 47 -6.54 0.79 -22.06
N MET A 48 -5.76 0.47 -21.04
CA MET A 48 -4.31 0.72 -21.07
C MET A 48 -3.49 -0.38 -20.42
N GLN A 49 -2.24 -0.56 -20.84
CA GLN A 49 -1.34 -1.46 -20.13
C GLN A 49 -0.96 -0.84 -18.79
N HIS A 50 -0.85 -1.67 -17.74
CA HIS A 50 -0.49 -1.20 -16.40
C HIS A 50 0.81 -0.38 -16.41
N ARG A 51 1.83 -0.83 -17.15
CA ARG A 51 3.10 -0.09 -17.31
C ARG A 51 2.93 1.31 -17.92
N ASP A 52 1.99 1.46 -18.85
CA ASP A 52 1.75 2.74 -19.52
C ASP A 52 0.95 3.66 -18.59
N ALA A 53 0.08 3.11 -17.74
CA ALA A 53 -0.62 3.82 -16.68
C ALA A 53 0.34 4.46 -15.68
N LEU A 54 1.37 3.71 -15.31
CA LEU A 54 2.43 4.20 -14.44
C LEU A 54 3.28 5.30 -15.08
N ALA A 55 3.44 5.25 -16.41
CA ALA A 55 4.18 6.27 -17.17
C ALA A 55 3.37 7.56 -17.42
N LEU A 56 2.03 7.54 -17.29
CA LEU A 56 1.20 8.74 -17.42
C LEU A 56 1.35 9.71 -16.26
N VAL A 57 1.83 9.25 -15.10
CA VAL A 57 1.94 10.09 -13.90
C VAL A 57 3.32 10.76 -13.89
N SER A 58 3.37 12.08 -14.13
CA SER A 58 4.63 12.84 -14.07
C SER A 58 5.21 12.94 -12.65
N GLU A 59 4.36 12.70 -11.66
CA GLU A 59 4.68 12.57 -10.23
C GLU A 59 4.11 11.23 -9.75
N ALA A 60 4.88 10.41 -9.04
CA ALA A 60 4.30 9.21 -8.42
C ALA A 60 3.10 9.63 -7.56
N PRO A 61 1.95 8.90 -7.59
CA PRO A 61 0.82 9.21 -6.74
C PRO A 61 1.31 9.45 -5.32
N ARG A 62 0.98 10.62 -4.75
CA ARG A 62 1.24 10.85 -3.33
C ARG A 62 0.55 9.74 -2.57
N LEU A 63 1.25 9.19 -1.58
CA LEU A 63 0.80 7.99 -0.87
C LEU A 63 -0.55 8.22 -0.14
N ASP A 64 -0.99 9.48 -0.01
CA ASP A 64 -2.10 9.94 0.80
C ASP A 64 -3.52 9.52 0.33
N GLY A 65 -3.91 9.74 -0.92
CA GLY A 65 -5.29 9.51 -1.35
C GLY A 65 -5.65 8.03 -1.56
N GLY A 66 -4.71 7.28 -2.14
CA GLY A 66 -4.94 5.90 -2.55
C GLY A 66 -4.92 4.90 -1.39
N HIS A 67 -4.02 5.08 -0.42
CA HIS A 67 -3.91 4.16 0.72
C HIS A 67 -4.95 4.47 1.79
N GLN A 68 -5.26 5.74 2.05
CA GLN A 68 -6.37 6.11 2.95
C GLN A 68 -7.70 5.56 2.43
N HIS A 69 -8.00 5.69 1.14
CA HIS A 69 -9.19 5.10 0.54
C HIS A 69 -9.19 3.57 0.63
N ARG A 70 -8.04 2.93 0.35
CA ARG A 70 -7.93 1.46 0.44
C ARG A 70 -8.05 0.93 1.87
N LEU A 71 -7.49 1.62 2.85
CA LEU A 71 -7.62 1.28 4.27
C LEU A 71 -9.07 1.47 4.74
N ALA A 72 -9.71 2.57 4.36
CA ALA A 72 -11.12 2.81 4.66
C ALA A 72 -12.05 1.78 3.98
N ALA A 73 -11.70 1.31 2.78
CA ALA A 73 -12.44 0.24 2.10
C ALA A 73 -12.19 -1.14 2.73
N TYR A 74 -10.99 -1.39 3.26
CA TYR A 74 -10.60 -2.67 3.87
C TYR A 74 -11.09 -2.81 5.32
N ASP A 75 -10.83 -1.81 6.15
CA ASP A 75 -11.23 -1.74 7.56
C ASP A 75 -11.60 -0.29 7.94
N PRO A 76 -12.87 0.10 7.75
CA PRO A 76 -13.34 1.43 8.10
C PRO A 76 -13.13 1.79 9.57
N SER A 77 -13.20 0.79 10.45
CA SER A 77 -13.08 1.00 11.90
C SER A 77 -11.65 1.36 12.29
N LEU A 78 -10.67 0.63 11.74
CA LEU A 78 -9.26 0.92 11.94
C LEU A 78 -8.86 2.24 11.29
N ALA A 79 -9.39 2.55 10.11
CA ALA A 79 -9.13 3.82 9.43
C ALA A 79 -9.56 5.02 10.31
N GLN A 80 -10.75 4.93 10.93
CA GLN A 80 -11.22 5.97 11.86
C GLN A 80 -10.34 6.09 13.11
N ARG A 81 -9.89 4.96 13.66
CA ARG A 81 -8.98 4.94 14.82
C ARG A 81 -7.65 5.60 14.51
N ILE A 82 -7.08 5.33 13.34
CA ILE A 82 -5.84 5.96 12.87
C ILE A 82 -6.02 7.46 12.63
N ALA A 83 -7.14 7.88 12.02
CA ALA A 83 -7.45 9.30 11.86
C ALA A 83 -7.54 10.02 13.22
N ASN A 84 -8.01 9.34 14.27
CA ASN A 84 -8.05 9.90 15.62
C ASN A 84 -6.67 10.00 16.30
N LEU A 85 -5.64 9.32 15.79
CA LEU A 85 -4.25 9.47 16.24
C LEU A 85 -3.54 10.65 15.56
N ASP A 86 -4.06 11.11 14.42
CA ASP A 86 -3.50 12.21 13.64
C ASP A 86 -3.90 13.58 14.21
N LYS A 87 -3.41 13.89 15.42
CA LYS A 87 -3.81 15.07 16.22
C LYS A 87 -2.78 16.21 16.23
N GLY A 88 -1.92 16.26 15.23
CA GLY A 88 -0.87 17.28 15.07
C GLY A 88 0.52 16.67 14.89
N ALA A 89 1.43 17.45 14.31
CA ALA A 89 2.70 16.94 13.77
C ALA A 89 3.52 16.08 14.76
N ASP A 90 3.61 16.49 16.03
CA ASP A 90 4.39 15.77 17.03
C ASP A 90 3.76 14.43 17.42
N VAL A 91 2.44 14.41 17.62
CA VAL A 91 1.69 13.18 17.96
C VAL A 91 1.70 12.22 16.78
N SER A 92 1.51 12.73 15.57
CA SER A 92 1.50 11.92 14.35
C SER A 92 2.89 11.34 14.08
N ALA A 93 3.96 12.12 14.24
CA ALA A 93 5.34 11.63 14.09
C ALA A 93 5.69 10.58 15.15
N TRP A 94 5.27 10.77 16.41
CA TRP A 94 5.46 9.79 17.48
C TRP A 94 4.70 8.49 17.21
N ALA A 95 3.43 8.57 16.84
CA ALA A 95 2.61 7.40 16.51
C ALA A 95 3.20 6.65 15.31
N ALA A 96 3.65 7.39 14.30
CA ALA A 96 4.27 6.82 13.11
C ALA A 96 5.56 6.09 13.42
N ALA A 97 6.42 6.66 14.27
CA ALA A 97 7.67 6.04 14.70
C ALA A 97 7.41 4.71 15.42
N ASN A 98 6.45 4.69 16.34
CA ASN A 98 6.08 3.49 17.09
C ASN A 98 5.45 2.42 16.20
N LEU A 99 4.56 2.81 15.29
CA LEU A 99 3.93 1.88 14.35
C LEU A 99 4.96 1.28 13.38
N THR A 100 5.83 2.12 12.80
CA THR A 100 6.93 1.69 11.93
C THR A 100 7.85 0.71 12.64
N ALA A 101 8.30 1.05 13.85
CA ALA A 101 9.18 0.17 14.62
C ALA A 101 8.51 -1.18 14.93
N ALA A 102 7.23 -1.20 15.27
CA ALA A 102 6.48 -2.42 15.54
C ALA A 102 6.45 -3.35 14.31
N VAL A 103 6.10 -2.79 13.14
CA VAL A 103 6.02 -3.56 11.90
C VAL A 103 7.39 -4.04 11.45
N ILE A 104 8.41 -3.16 11.48
CA ILE A 104 9.79 -3.50 11.07
C ILE A 104 10.38 -4.58 11.98
N ASN A 105 10.20 -4.49 13.29
CA ASN A 105 10.70 -5.51 14.22
C ASN A 105 10.00 -6.87 14.00
N ALA A 106 8.69 -6.88 13.78
CA ALA A 106 7.96 -8.11 13.47
C ALA A 106 8.42 -8.71 12.14
N ALA A 107 8.59 -7.87 11.11
CA ALA A 107 9.03 -8.29 9.78
C ALA A 107 10.51 -8.71 9.73
N HIS A 108 11.34 -8.20 10.62
CA HIS A 108 12.72 -8.65 10.77
C HIS A 108 12.82 -10.02 11.45
N ALA A 109 11.92 -10.33 12.38
CA ALA A 109 11.87 -11.61 13.09
C ALA A 109 11.26 -12.75 12.26
N GLU A 110 10.44 -12.43 11.25
CA GLU A 110 9.78 -13.41 10.39
C GLU A 110 10.44 -13.44 8.99
N PRO A 111 11.21 -14.49 8.65
CA PRO A 111 11.58 -14.71 7.25
C PRO A 111 10.32 -15.04 6.44
N ASP A 112 10.31 -14.66 5.16
CA ASP A 112 9.26 -15.10 4.25
C ASP A 112 9.26 -16.64 4.10
N VAL A 113 8.16 -17.21 3.59
CA VAL A 113 8.01 -18.66 3.36
C VAL A 113 9.15 -19.25 2.52
N SER A 114 9.79 -18.42 1.68
CA SER A 114 10.95 -18.79 0.86
C SER A 114 12.31 -18.68 1.57
N GLY A 115 12.36 -18.18 2.80
CA GLY A 115 13.59 -17.94 3.58
C GLY A 115 14.22 -16.56 3.36
N ASP A 116 13.70 -15.75 2.43
CA ASP A 116 14.18 -14.39 2.21
C ASP A 116 13.74 -13.46 3.35
N ARG A 117 14.59 -12.48 3.68
CA ARG A 117 14.26 -11.45 4.67
C ARG A 117 13.26 -10.46 4.09
N LEU A 118 12.18 -10.19 4.82
CA LEU A 118 11.22 -9.14 4.47
C LEU A 118 11.78 -7.73 4.74
N VAL A 119 12.65 -7.61 5.75
CA VAL A 119 13.39 -6.40 6.09
C VAL A 119 14.88 -6.69 5.96
N THR A 120 15.59 -5.90 5.16
CA THR A 120 17.04 -5.99 4.99
C THR A 120 17.76 -4.91 5.80
N ASP A 121 19.09 -4.98 5.81
CA ASP A 121 19.92 -3.99 6.49
C ASP A 121 19.79 -2.59 5.85
N ASP A 122 19.37 -2.51 4.58
CA ASP A 122 19.12 -1.24 3.88
C ASP A 122 17.97 -0.45 4.50
N GLU A 123 16.84 -1.13 4.78
CA GLU A 123 15.67 -0.50 5.42
C GLU A 123 16.02 -0.04 6.85
N LEU A 124 16.77 -0.86 7.58
CA LEU A 124 17.23 -0.51 8.92
C LEU A 124 18.16 0.70 8.90
N ALA A 125 19.12 0.76 7.97
CA ALA A 125 20.07 1.86 7.85
C ALA A 125 19.40 3.19 7.50
N VAL A 126 18.44 3.19 6.56
CA VAL A 126 17.72 4.42 6.20
C VAL A 126 16.81 4.89 7.32
N LEU A 127 16.10 3.98 8.00
CA LEU A 127 15.26 4.34 9.16
C LEU A 127 16.09 4.85 10.35
N GLN A 128 17.30 4.31 10.56
CA GLN A 128 18.23 4.86 11.55
C GLN A 128 18.67 6.29 11.18
N SER A 129 18.88 6.56 9.89
CA SER A 129 19.22 7.90 9.41
C SER A 129 18.05 8.88 9.60
N VAL A 130 16.82 8.43 9.33
CA VAL A 130 15.59 9.20 9.61
C VAL A 130 15.50 9.52 11.11
N HIS A 131 15.68 8.51 11.97
CA HIS A 131 15.63 8.68 13.42
C HIS A 131 16.68 9.69 13.94
N ARG A 132 17.87 9.71 13.35
CA ARG A 132 18.95 10.66 13.70
C ARG A 132 18.77 12.05 13.08
N GLY A 133 17.76 12.25 12.21
CA GLY A 133 17.59 13.49 11.46
C GLY A 133 18.67 13.73 10.39
N THR A 134 19.35 12.66 9.95
CA THR A 134 20.43 12.73 8.94
C THR A 134 20.03 12.15 7.58
N ALA A 135 18.76 11.75 7.41
CA ALA A 135 18.26 11.29 6.12
C ALA A 135 18.11 12.48 5.16
N ASP A 136 18.90 12.47 4.08
CA ASP A 136 18.90 13.50 3.05
C ASP A 136 18.55 12.91 1.67
N ALA A 137 18.51 13.77 0.65
CA ALA A 137 18.17 13.36 -0.71
C ALA A 137 19.15 12.32 -1.28
N VAL A 138 20.43 12.36 -0.88
CA VAL A 138 21.46 11.42 -1.35
C VAL A 138 21.24 10.04 -0.72
N GLY A 139 20.99 9.99 0.60
CA GLY A 139 20.68 8.76 1.31
C GLY A 139 19.41 8.10 0.78
N TRP A 140 18.34 8.88 0.54
CA TRP A 140 17.12 8.37 -0.08
C TRP A 140 17.35 7.88 -1.51
N GLY A 141 18.14 8.59 -2.31
CA GLY A 141 18.49 8.18 -3.67
C GLY A 141 19.28 6.86 -3.71
N LEU A 142 20.20 6.67 -2.76
CA LEU A 142 20.92 5.39 -2.61
C LEU A 142 19.95 4.26 -2.25
N TYR A 143 19.10 4.45 -1.23
CA TYR A 143 18.11 3.47 -0.82
C TYR A 143 17.18 3.08 -1.98
N ASP A 144 16.63 4.05 -2.71
CA ASP A 144 15.78 3.76 -3.87
C ASP A 144 16.52 3.01 -4.97
N SER A 145 17.80 3.31 -5.20
CA SER A 145 18.62 2.60 -6.19
C SER A 145 18.86 1.13 -5.82
N LEU A 146 19.01 0.83 -4.52
CA LEU A 146 19.17 -0.53 -4.01
C LEU A 146 17.87 -1.31 -4.17
N VAL A 147 16.74 -0.71 -3.79
CA VAL A 147 15.41 -1.28 -4.00
C VAL A 147 15.15 -1.63 -5.47
N ARG A 148 15.47 -0.72 -6.41
CA ARG A 148 15.29 -0.96 -7.86
C ARG A 148 16.13 -2.10 -8.40
N LYS A 149 17.29 -2.38 -7.80
CA LYS A 149 18.16 -3.50 -8.21
C LYS A 149 17.75 -4.80 -7.54
N ARG A 150 17.13 -4.74 -6.36
CA ARG A 150 16.76 -5.92 -5.58
C ARG A 150 15.74 -6.77 -6.35
N HIS A 151 15.98 -8.07 -6.37
CA HIS A 151 15.15 -9.05 -7.10
C HIS A 151 14.81 -8.63 -8.54
N ASN A 152 15.78 -8.05 -9.27
CA ASN A 152 15.61 -7.57 -10.65
C ASN A 152 14.50 -6.51 -10.82
N GLY A 153 14.27 -5.67 -9.81
CA GLY A 153 13.33 -4.55 -9.87
C GLY A 153 11.87 -4.90 -9.62
N VAL A 154 11.59 -6.17 -9.31
CA VAL A 154 10.22 -6.66 -9.03
C VAL A 154 9.55 -5.93 -7.86
N LEU A 155 10.34 -5.36 -6.94
CA LEU A 155 9.82 -4.62 -5.78
C LEU A 155 9.32 -3.20 -6.09
N GLU A 156 9.64 -2.65 -7.27
CA GLU A 156 9.20 -1.30 -7.62
C GLU A 156 7.73 -1.29 -8.05
N TRP A 157 7.23 -2.39 -8.61
CA TRP A 157 5.89 -2.53 -9.16
C TRP A 157 5.36 -3.95 -8.92
N PRO A 158 5.17 -4.40 -7.67
CA PRO A 158 4.78 -5.78 -7.40
C PRO A 158 3.50 -6.21 -8.13
N GLU A 159 2.55 -5.29 -8.32
CA GLU A 159 1.26 -5.55 -8.93
C GLU A 159 1.31 -5.98 -10.41
N VAL A 160 2.38 -5.64 -11.16
CA VAL A 160 2.55 -6.12 -12.55
C VAL A 160 2.89 -7.62 -12.60
N HIS A 161 3.24 -8.19 -11.45
CA HIS A 161 3.60 -9.59 -11.31
C HIS A 161 2.47 -10.44 -10.70
N ALA A 162 1.27 -9.86 -10.51
CA ALA A 162 0.11 -10.60 -10.04
C ALA A 162 -0.29 -11.70 -11.05
N PRO A 163 -0.62 -12.94 -10.60
CA PRO A 163 -1.13 -13.97 -11.49
C PRO A 163 -2.41 -13.50 -12.18
N GLN A 164 -2.44 -13.60 -13.52
CA GLN A 164 -3.58 -13.16 -14.33
C GLN A 164 -4.69 -14.23 -14.40
N ASP A 165 -4.35 -15.49 -14.18
CA ASP A 165 -5.27 -16.61 -14.16
C ASP A 165 -5.03 -17.49 -12.93
N PHE A 166 -6.10 -18.10 -12.42
CA PHE A 166 -6.07 -19.04 -11.30
C PHE A 166 -6.81 -20.31 -11.73
N ASP A 167 -6.22 -21.04 -12.68
CA ASP A 167 -6.69 -22.36 -13.11
C ASP A 167 -6.41 -23.48 -12.08
N GLY A 168 -5.79 -23.15 -10.96
CA GLY A 168 -5.42 -24.09 -9.89
C GLY A 168 -4.20 -24.96 -10.19
N SER A 169 -3.53 -24.75 -11.33
CA SER A 169 -2.30 -25.47 -11.68
C SER A 169 -1.17 -25.19 -10.68
N ALA A 170 -0.24 -26.14 -10.56
CA ALA A 170 0.95 -25.99 -9.73
C ALA A 170 1.79 -24.76 -10.11
N LEU A 171 1.79 -24.40 -11.41
CA LEU A 171 2.45 -23.19 -11.90
C LEU A 171 1.78 -21.93 -11.35
N ASN A 172 0.45 -21.84 -11.41
CA ASN A 172 -0.28 -20.68 -10.88
C ASN A 172 -0.16 -20.56 -9.35
N VAL A 173 -0.14 -21.68 -8.62
CA VAL A 173 0.15 -21.68 -7.18
C VAL A 173 1.54 -21.13 -6.89
N THR A 174 2.55 -21.56 -7.65
CA THR A 174 3.94 -21.08 -7.50
C THR A 174 4.09 -19.60 -7.83
N MET A 175 3.42 -19.14 -8.90
CA MET A 175 3.38 -17.73 -9.28
C MET A 175 2.68 -16.88 -8.20
N ALA A 176 1.57 -17.37 -7.64
CA ALA A 176 0.87 -16.69 -6.56
C ALA A 176 1.71 -16.56 -5.29
N GLN A 177 2.47 -17.60 -4.94
CA GLN A 177 3.40 -17.56 -3.81
C GLN A 177 4.52 -16.55 -4.05
N SER A 178 5.11 -16.55 -5.26
CA SER A 178 6.16 -15.61 -5.65
C SER A 178 5.65 -14.16 -5.64
N TYR A 179 4.46 -13.92 -6.20
CA TYR A 179 3.81 -12.62 -6.15
C TYR A 179 3.57 -12.17 -4.70
N ARG A 180 2.99 -13.04 -3.86
CA ARG A 180 2.71 -12.70 -2.45
C ARG A 180 3.97 -12.29 -1.70
N LYS A 181 5.08 -13.02 -1.92
CA LYS A 181 6.38 -12.69 -1.35
C LYS A 181 6.83 -11.29 -1.74
N TYR A 182 6.90 -11.00 -3.04
CA TYR A 182 7.40 -9.71 -3.52
C TYR A 182 6.46 -8.56 -3.17
N PHE A 183 5.15 -8.81 -3.17
CA PHE A 183 4.16 -7.86 -2.70
C PHE A 183 4.41 -7.49 -1.24
N ARG A 184 4.58 -8.47 -0.33
CA ARG A 184 4.90 -8.20 1.09
C ARG A 184 6.16 -7.36 1.26
N MET A 185 7.24 -7.71 0.54
CA MET A 185 8.51 -6.95 0.56
C MET A 185 8.33 -5.53 0.05
N SER A 186 7.55 -5.33 -1.01
CA SER A 186 7.29 -4.01 -1.57
C SER A 186 6.49 -3.14 -0.62
N GLN A 187 5.55 -3.72 0.14
CA GLN A 187 4.83 -3.00 1.19
C GLN A 187 5.75 -2.53 2.32
N ILE A 188 6.79 -3.31 2.68
CA ILE A 188 7.83 -2.83 3.62
C ILE A 188 8.61 -1.65 3.02
N VAL A 189 8.96 -1.72 1.74
CA VAL A 189 9.64 -0.63 1.04
C VAL A 189 8.79 0.64 1.01
N GLU A 190 7.49 0.53 0.70
CA GLU A 190 6.54 1.65 0.71
C GLU A 190 6.38 2.24 2.11
N LEU A 191 6.27 1.39 3.15
CA LEU A 191 6.22 1.82 4.54
C LEU A 191 7.44 2.67 4.91
N VAL A 192 8.65 2.24 4.52
CA VAL A 192 9.88 3.00 4.75
C VAL A 192 9.86 4.32 3.96
N ARG A 193 9.41 4.31 2.71
CA ARG A 193 9.33 5.51 1.86
C ARG A 193 8.33 6.56 2.36
N CYS A 194 7.34 6.20 3.17
CA CYS A 194 6.45 7.16 3.83
C CYS A 194 7.23 8.21 4.65
N TRP A 195 8.41 7.85 5.16
CA TRP A 195 9.29 8.74 5.93
C TRP A 195 10.05 9.78 5.10
N LYS A 196 9.86 9.81 3.77
CA LYS A 196 10.27 10.95 2.93
C LYS A 196 9.40 12.18 3.19
N TYR A 197 8.23 12.00 3.79
CA TYR A 197 7.31 13.06 4.16
C TYR A 197 7.37 13.32 5.67
N THR A 198 7.11 14.54 6.09
CA THR A 198 7.15 14.94 7.51
C THR A 198 5.89 15.74 7.87
N PRO A 199 5.05 15.24 8.79
CA PRO A 199 5.07 13.88 9.36
C PRO A 199 4.72 12.81 8.29
N PRO A 200 5.20 11.57 8.44
CA PRO A 200 4.78 10.48 7.55
C PRO A 200 3.28 10.17 7.75
N PRO A 201 2.52 9.85 6.68
CA PRO A 201 1.09 9.58 6.80
C PRO A 201 0.81 8.27 7.56
N LEU A 202 0.06 8.36 8.67
CA LEU A 202 -0.24 7.20 9.53
C LEU A 202 -1.08 6.12 8.83
N ALA A 203 -2.03 6.54 7.99
CA ALA A 203 -2.88 5.61 7.25
C ALA A 203 -2.06 4.74 6.29
N ASP A 204 -1.07 5.32 5.64
CA ASP A 204 -0.21 4.64 4.67
C ASP A 204 0.69 3.63 5.37
N LEU A 205 1.29 4.03 6.50
CA LEU A 205 2.09 3.14 7.35
C LEU A 205 1.27 1.93 7.82
N ALA A 206 0.03 2.14 8.26
CA ALA A 206 -0.85 1.06 8.71
C ALA A 206 -1.26 0.14 7.57
N TYR A 207 -1.66 0.71 6.42
CA TYR A 207 -2.00 -0.05 5.22
C TYR A 207 -0.83 -0.94 4.79
N CYS A 208 0.37 -0.36 4.66
CA CYS A 208 1.56 -1.09 4.25
C CYS A 208 1.88 -2.21 5.26
N GLY A 209 1.77 -1.95 6.57
CA GLY A 209 1.98 -2.97 7.60
C GLY A 209 1.00 -4.14 7.50
N ILE A 210 -0.29 -3.86 7.28
CA ILE A 210 -1.32 -4.90 7.08
C ILE A 210 -1.02 -5.73 5.84
N HIS A 211 -0.75 -5.08 4.71
CA HIS A 211 -0.53 -5.75 3.43
C HIS A 211 0.83 -6.43 3.33
N ALA A 212 1.80 -6.03 4.16
CA ALA A 212 3.02 -6.79 4.42
C ALA A 212 2.77 -8.07 5.27
N GLY A 213 1.55 -8.27 5.80
CA GLY A 213 1.16 -9.44 6.58
C GLY A 213 1.14 -9.24 8.09
N PHE A 214 1.35 -8.02 8.58
CA PHE A 214 1.48 -7.70 10.01
C PHE A 214 0.24 -7.01 10.59
N GLY A 215 -0.95 -7.34 10.07
CA GLY A 215 -2.20 -6.69 10.47
C GLY A 215 -2.52 -6.80 11.97
N SER A 216 -2.24 -7.94 12.60
CA SER A 216 -2.39 -8.09 14.06
C SER A 216 -1.46 -7.17 14.83
N THR A 217 -0.19 -7.05 14.41
CA THR A 217 0.78 -6.10 14.98
C THR A 217 0.31 -4.66 14.86
N VAL A 218 -0.21 -4.28 13.68
CA VAL A 218 -0.76 -2.94 13.43
C VAL A 218 -1.93 -2.65 14.37
N VAL A 219 -2.92 -3.53 14.43
CA VAL A 219 -4.13 -3.34 15.27
C VAL A 219 -3.77 -3.26 16.75
N ALA A 220 -2.89 -4.14 17.23
CA ALA A 220 -2.41 -4.14 18.61
C ALA A 220 -1.68 -2.83 18.93
N LYS A 221 -0.75 -2.41 18.08
CA LYS A 221 0.03 -1.18 18.28
C LYS A 221 -0.84 0.06 18.28
N VAL A 222 -1.82 0.17 17.38
CA VAL A 222 -2.79 1.27 17.39
C VAL A 222 -3.56 1.32 18.71
N GLY A 223 -3.99 0.17 19.24
CA GLY A 223 -4.66 0.08 20.54
C GLY A 223 -3.78 0.57 21.70
N GLU A 224 -2.50 0.20 21.71
CA GLU A 224 -1.54 0.66 22.71
C GLU A 224 -1.31 2.19 22.64
N LEU A 225 -1.16 2.74 21.44
CA LEU A 225 -0.96 4.19 21.24
C LEU A 225 -2.18 4.99 21.71
N GLU A 226 -3.40 4.51 21.42
CA GLU A 226 -4.64 5.13 21.90
C GLU A 226 -4.74 5.12 23.43
N GLN A 227 -4.23 4.08 24.10
CA GLN A 227 -4.20 4.01 25.57
C GLN A 227 -3.16 4.97 26.15
N GLN A 228 -1.97 5.03 25.54
CA GLN A 228 -0.89 5.93 25.97
C GLN A 228 -1.30 7.40 25.86
N LEU A 229 -1.97 7.79 24.77
CA LEU A 229 -2.50 9.16 24.62
C LEU A 229 -3.58 9.49 25.63
N ARG A 230 -4.44 8.53 25.98
CA ARG A 230 -5.45 8.72 27.04
C ARG A 230 -4.80 8.89 28.41
N GLY A 231 -3.75 8.14 28.72
CA GLY A 231 -3.02 8.24 29.98
C GLY A 231 -2.16 9.51 30.12
N GLN A 232 -1.83 10.18 29.02
CA GLN A 232 -1.12 11.47 29.05
C GLN A 232 -2.07 12.67 29.22
N ALA A 233 -3.37 12.50 28.93
CA ALA A 233 -4.38 13.53 29.05
C ALA A 233 -5.09 13.57 30.42
N SER A 234 -4.78 12.61 31.30
CA SER A 234 -5.28 12.47 32.68
C SER A 234 -4.28 12.94 33.70
#